data_AF-A0A7V6GTR6-F1
#
_entry.id   AF-A0A7V6GTR6-F1
#
_cell.length_a   1.000
_cell.length_b   1.000
_cell.length_c   1.000
_cell.angle_alpha   90.00
_cell.angle_beta   90.00
_cell.angle_gamma   90.00
#
_symmetry.space_group_name_H-M   'P 1'
#
loop_
_entity.id
_entity.type
_entity.pdbx_description
1 polymer ?
#
loop_
_entity_poly.entity_id
_entity_poly.type
_entity_poly.pdbx_seq_one_letter_code
_entity_poly.pdbx_strand_id
1 'polypeptide(L)'
;MYNYRWYAYVLIAIALIIEPFISKWFSIGVAYPDILLILMLMLSMGKKDNQILIVSAATGFVYDMLYGRFLGPMTVLFFLRGLLTIVIGRRFKQENVLMLTLIGFAMALVSRVYTIILTVGFKDFFRAFGMFIADIVFSALYTAVIIMVITTVMFLIYNSYGRRSKRLLYGKNNRDT
;
A
#
# COMPACT_ATOMS: atom_id res chain seq x y z
N MET A 1 15.75 17.96 -16.79
CA MET A 1 14.67 16.98 -16.54
C MET A 1 15.29 15.69 -16.01
N TYR A 2 15.23 15.45 -14.70
CA TYR A 2 15.80 14.23 -14.13
C TYR A 2 14.95 13.01 -14.49
N ASN A 3 15.58 11.95 -14.99
CA ASN A 3 14.93 10.77 -15.51
C ASN A 3 14.53 9.84 -14.35
N TYR A 4 13.42 10.14 -13.66
CA TYR A 4 12.95 9.43 -12.44
C TYR A 4 12.45 7.99 -12.68
N ARG A 5 12.80 7.35 -13.80
CA ARG A 5 12.39 5.98 -14.16
C ARG A 5 13.09 4.92 -13.31
N TRP A 6 14.32 5.17 -12.87
CA TRP A 6 15.11 4.24 -12.05
C TRP A 6 14.47 3.95 -10.68
N TYR A 7 13.72 4.90 -10.12
CA TYR A 7 13.07 4.75 -8.81
C TYR A 7 12.03 3.63 -8.80
N ALA A 8 11.35 3.36 -9.92
CA ALA A 8 10.37 2.29 -10.02
C ALA A 8 11.04 0.91 -9.89
N TYR A 9 12.20 0.71 -10.53
CA TYR A 9 12.96 -0.53 -10.42
C TYR A 9 13.52 -0.74 -9.01
N VAL A 10 13.96 0.34 -8.36
CA VAL A 10 14.38 0.28 -6.94
C VAL A 10 13.21 -0.08 -6.03
N LEU A 11 12.01 0.47 -6.27
CA LEU A 11 10.81 0.11 -5.50
C LEU A 11 10.36 -1.33 -5.74
N ILE A 12 10.53 -1.86 -6.96
CA ILE A 12 10.29 -3.28 -7.26
C ILE A 12 11.30 -4.15 -6.51
N ALA A 13 12.59 -3.78 -6.51
CA ALA A 13 13.62 -4.52 -5.79
C ALA A 13 13.39 -4.48 -4.26
N ILE A 14 13.00 -3.32 -3.72
CA ILE A 14 12.58 -3.19 -2.31
C ILE A 14 11.35 -4.06 -2.05
N ALA A 15 10.33 -4.02 -2.89
CA ALA A 15 9.14 -4.84 -2.71
C ALA A 15 9.44 -6.34 -2.79
N LEU A 16 10.33 -6.80 -3.66
CA LEU A 16 10.60 -8.23 -3.84
C LEU A 16 11.63 -8.79 -2.85
N ILE A 17 12.69 -8.05 -2.57
CA ILE A 17 13.81 -8.50 -1.75
C ILE A 17 13.60 -8.08 -0.30
N ILE A 18 13.06 -6.89 -0.06
CA ILE A 18 12.98 -6.33 1.28
C ILE A 18 11.66 -6.70 1.96
N GLU A 19 10.54 -6.86 1.25
CA GLU A 19 9.25 -7.26 1.87
C GLU A 19 9.33 -8.59 2.65
N PRO A 20 9.90 -9.69 2.12
CA PRO A 20 9.98 -10.95 2.86
C PRO A 20 10.90 -10.85 4.08
N PHE A 21 11.91 -9.97 4.02
CA PHE A 21 12.85 -9.77 5.12
C PHE A 21 12.26 -8.83 6.18
N ILE A 22 11.79 -7.64 5.81
CA ILE A 22 11.18 -6.68 6.75
C ILE A 22 9.94 -7.25 7.40
N SER A 23 9.09 -7.98 6.66
CA SER A 23 7.88 -8.57 7.26
C SER A 23 8.23 -9.50 8.43
N LYS A 24 9.34 -10.24 8.36
CA LYS A 24 9.82 -11.12 9.43
C LYS A 24 10.38 -10.38 10.64
N TRP A 25 10.96 -9.19 10.44
CA TRP A 25 11.48 -8.35 11.55
C TRP A 25 10.40 -7.49 12.21
N PHE A 26 9.37 -7.13 11.46
CA PHE A 26 8.23 -6.32 11.93
C PHE A 26 7.00 -7.17 12.29
N SER A 27 7.12 -8.50 12.27
CA SER A 27 6.01 -9.36 12.68
C SER A 27 5.75 -9.22 14.18
N ILE A 28 4.53 -8.87 14.55
CA ILE A 28 4.07 -8.91 15.95
C ILE A 28 3.28 -10.21 16.11
N GLY A 29 3.92 -11.23 16.68
CA GLY A 29 3.37 -12.59 16.74
C GLY A 29 3.20 -13.17 15.33
N VAL A 30 1.97 -13.52 14.95
CA VAL A 30 1.63 -14.08 13.63
C VAL A 30 1.23 -12.99 12.62
N ALA A 31 1.15 -11.73 13.05
CA ALA A 31 0.68 -10.64 12.21
C ALA A 31 1.81 -9.99 11.40
N TYR A 32 1.77 -10.17 10.08
CA TYR A 32 2.67 -9.52 9.12
C TYR A 32 2.01 -8.29 8.45
N PRO A 33 2.69 -7.16 8.28
CA PRO A 33 2.15 -6.01 7.57
C PRO A 33 2.26 -6.17 6.04
N ASP A 34 1.27 -5.69 5.29
CA ASP A 34 1.31 -5.67 3.81
C ASP A 34 2.10 -4.45 3.32
N ILE A 35 3.42 -4.62 3.23
CA ILE A 35 4.38 -3.56 2.89
C ILE A 35 4.15 -3.07 1.47
N LEU A 36 3.86 -3.98 0.54
CA LEU A 36 3.52 -3.63 -0.83
C LEU A 36 2.32 -2.68 -0.89
N LEU A 37 1.28 -2.88 -0.06
CA LEU A 37 0.06 -2.07 -0.09
C LEU A 37 0.35 -0.67 0.42
N ILE A 38 1.08 -0.61 1.54
CA ILE A 38 1.52 0.64 2.15
C ILE A 38 2.31 1.45 1.12
N LEU A 39 3.24 0.82 0.41
CA LEU A 39 4.09 1.48 -0.59
C LEU A 39 3.29 1.96 -1.81
N MET A 40 2.36 1.16 -2.34
CA MET A 40 1.46 1.59 -3.42
C MET A 40 0.64 2.82 -3.00
N LEU A 41 0.15 2.85 -1.77
CA LEU A 41 -0.67 3.95 -1.25
C LEU A 41 0.15 5.22 -1.09
N MET A 42 1.38 5.12 -0.59
CA MET A 42 2.33 6.24 -0.53
C MET A 42 2.66 6.80 -1.92
N LEU A 43 2.89 5.94 -2.91
CA LEU A 43 3.15 6.36 -4.29
C LEU A 43 1.95 7.04 -4.93
N SER A 44 0.75 6.57 -4.60
CA SER A 44 -0.51 7.13 -5.11
C SER A 44 -0.71 8.57 -4.63
N MET A 45 -0.37 8.85 -3.37
CA MET A 45 -0.37 10.21 -2.82
C MET A 45 0.65 11.13 -3.53
N GLY A 46 1.71 10.56 -4.12
CA GLY A 46 2.71 11.26 -4.94
C GLY A 46 2.37 11.40 -6.43
N LYS A 47 1.16 11.02 -6.87
CA LYS A 47 0.71 11.03 -8.28
C LYS A 47 1.61 10.22 -9.23
N LYS A 48 2.13 9.08 -8.79
CA LYS A 48 3.02 8.22 -9.59
C LYS A 48 2.30 7.00 -10.19
N ASP A 49 1.20 7.25 -10.88
CA ASP A 49 0.24 6.22 -11.32
C ASP A 49 0.87 5.12 -12.19
N ASN A 50 1.68 5.50 -13.19
CA ASN A 50 2.35 4.53 -14.05
C ASN A 50 3.31 3.62 -13.26
N GLN A 51 3.94 4.13 -12.21
CA GLN A 51 4.87 3.34 -11.40
C GLN A 51 4.13 2.32 -10.55
N ILE A 52 2.96 2.70 -10.01
CA ILE A 52 2.12 1.80 -9.21
C ILE A 52 1.67 0.60 -10.05
N LEU A 53 1.23 0.83 -11.28
CA LEU A 53 0.80 -0.26 -12.18
C LEU A 53 1.95 -1.20 -12.53
N ILE A 54 3.14 -0.66 -12.83
CA ILE A 54 4.30 -1.49 -13.17
C ILE A 54 4.74 -2.29 -11.95
N VAL A 55 4.84 -1.64 -10.77
CA VAL A 55 5.24 -2.31 -9.53
C VAL A 55 4.26 -3.41 -9.17
N SER A 56 2.95 -3.14 -9.22
CA SER A 56 1.93 -4.11 -8.84
C SER A 56 1.81 -5.28 -9.81
N ALA A 57 1.87 -5.05 -11.11
CA ALA A 57 1.86 -6.11 -12.11
C ALA A 57 3.12 -6.98 -12.02
N ALA A 58 4.31 -6.36 -11.94
CA ALA A 58 5.58 -7.08 -11.89
C ALA A 58 5.72 -7.89 -10.60
N THR A 59 5.32 -7.33 -9.45
CA THR A 59 5.33 -8.09 -8.18
C THR A 59 4.35 -9.26 -8.22
N GLY A 60 3.12 -9.06 -8.72
CA GLY A 60 2.16 -10.15 -8.85
C GLY A 60 2.65 -11.27 -9.78
N PHE A 61 3.31 -10.90 -10.88
CA PHE A 61 3.91 -11.86 -11.81
C PHE A 61 5.03 -12.68 -11.16
N VAL A 62 5.92 -12.02 -10.40
CA VAL A 62 6.98 -12.73 -9.67
C VAL A 62 6.40 -13.63 -8.57
N TYR A 63 5.35 -13.20 -7.87
CA TYR A 63 4.64 -14.05 -6.91
C TYR A 63 4.04 -15.29 -7.57
N ASP A 64 3.43 -15.15 -8.74
CA ASP A 64 2.92 -16.28 -9.51
C ASP A 64 4.05 -17.25 -9.93
N MET A 65 5.25 -16.74 -10.27
CA MET A 65 6.40 -17.58 -10.61
C MET A 65 7.01 -18.32 -9.41
N LEU A 66 7.07 -17.67 -8.23
CA LEU A 66 7.75 -18.22 -7.05
C LEU A 66 6.85 -19.11 -6.20
N TYR A 67 5.57 -18.72 -6.07
CA TYR A 67 4.64 -19.32 -5.10
C TYR A 67 3.32 -19.78 -5.75
N GLY A 68 3.07 -19.40 -7.01
CA GLY A 68 1.83 -19.70 -7.72
C GLY A 68 1.81 -21.14 -8.24
N ARG A 69 0.63 -21.78 -8.12
CA ARG A 69 0.33 -23.02 -8.85
C ARG A 69 0.02 -22.77 -10.32
N PHE A 70 -0.38 -21.54 -10.65
CA PHE A 70 -0.74 -21.07 -11.99
C PHE A 70 -0.14 -19.68 -12.21
N LEU A 71 0.23 -19.39 -13.47
CA LEU A 71 0.67 -18.04 -13.87
C LEU A 71 -0.54 -17.15 -14.12
N GLY A 72 -0.61 -15.98 -13.47
CA GLY A 72 -1.61 -14.94 -13.73
C GLY A 72 -2.50 -14.53 -12.54
N PRO A 73 -2.98 -15.42 -11.65
CA PRO A 73 -3.93 -15.04 -10.60
C PRO A 73 -3.43 -13.94 -9.65
N MET A 74 -2.19 -14.01 -9.16
CA MET A 74 -1.64 -12.94 -8.31
C MET A 74 -1.30 -11.70 -9.12
N THR A 75 -0.87 -11.85 -10.36
CA THR A 75 -0.67 -10.73 -11.28
C THR A 75 -1.95 -9.90 -11.42
N VAL A 76 -3.09 -10.56 -11.67
CA VAL A 76 -4.39 -9.89 -11.79
C VAL A 76 -4.81 -9.24 -10.48
N LEU A 77 -4.67 -9.93 -9.34
CA LEU A 77 -5.06 -9.36 -8.05
C LEU A 77 -4.24 -8.11 -7.72
N PHE A 78 -2.92 -8.18 -7.86
CA PHE A 78 -2.04 -7.06 -7.51
C PHE A 78 -2.23 -5.91 -8.50
N PHE A 79 -2.44 -6.20 -9.79
CA PHE A 79 -2.78 -5.19 -10.78
C PHE A 79 -4.08 -4.44 -10.43
N LEU A 80 -5.17 -5.17 -10.11
CA LEU A 80 -6.43 -4.58 -9.68
C LEU A 80 -6.28 -3.76 -8.40
N ARG A 81 -5.47 -4.26 -7.45
CA ARG A 81 -5.13 -3.52 -6.22
C ARG A 81 -4.41 -2.21 -6.52
N GLY A 82 -3.46 -2.23 -7.44
CA GLY A 82 -2.76 -1.04 -7.93
C GLY A 82 -3.72 -0.01 -8.53
N LEU A 83 -4.65 -0.45 -9.39
CA LEU A 83 -5.69 0.41 -9.98
C LEU A 83 -6.59 1.06 -8.92
N LEU A 84 -7.09 0.26 -7.97
CA LEU A 84 -7.88 0.78 -6.85
C LEU A 84 -7.11 1.82 -6.06
N THR A 85 -5.84 1.54 -5.76
CA THR A 85 -4.98 2.44 -4.99
C THR A 85 -4.77 3.78 -5.72
N ILE A 86 -4.65 3.77 -7.05
CA ILE A 86 -4.57 5.00 -7.88
C ILE A 86 -5.88 5.79 -7.80
N VAL A 87 -7.03 5.14 -8.02
CA VAL A 87 -8.33 5.80 -7.95
C VAL A 87 -8.54 6.45 -6.59
N ILE A 88 -8.18 5.74 -5.53
CA ILE A 88 -8.33 6.19 -4.15
C ILE A 88 -7.40 7.35 -3.85
N GLY A 89 -6.11 7.30 -4.21
CA GLY A 89 -5.20 8.43 -3.97
C GLY A 89 -5.50 9.66 -4.85
N ARG A 90 -6.13 9.49 -6.02
CA ARG A 90 -6.65 10.61 -6.82
C ARG A 90 -7.88 11.26 -6.17
N ARG A 91 -8.79 10.45 -5.61
CA ARG A 91 -10.08 10.91 -5.07
C ARG A 91 -9.98 11.40 -3.63
N PHE A 92 -9.19 10.72 -2.81
CA PHE A 92 -8.98 11.02 -1.40
C PHE A 92 -7.58 11.60 -1.21
N LYS A 93 -7.54 12.93 -1.04
CA LYS A 93 -6.31 13.64 -0.65
C LYS A 93 -5.91 13.25 0.77
N GLN A 94 -4.68 13.61 1.16
CA GLN A 94 -4.07 13.32 2.47
C GLN A 94 -4.92 13.73 3.69
N GLU A 95 -5.92 14.58 3.47
CA GLU A 95 -6.89 15.06 4.46
C GLU A 95 -7.84 13.97 4.98
N ASN A 96 -8.17 12.96 4.17
CA ASN A 96 -9.11 11.90 4.55
C ASN A 96 -8.40 10.63 5.05
N VAL A 97 -7.64 10.78 6.14
CA VAL A 97 -6.90 9.70 6.82
C VAL A 97 -7.80 8.50 7.09
N LEU A 98 -8.98 8.71 7.67
CA LEU A 98 -9.93 7.64 8.01
C LEU A 98 -10.31 6.81 6.77
N MET A 99 -10.63 7.45 5.66
CA MET A 99 -11.03 6.75 4.45
C MET A 99 -9.88 5.92 3.85
N LEU A 100 -8.66 6.47 3.84
CA LEU A 100 -7.47 5.74 3.40
C LEU A 100 -7.18 4.52 4.29
N THR A 101 -7.41 4.62 5.61
CA THR A 101 -7.21 3.50 6.54
C THR A 101 -8.23 2.39 6.37
N LEU A 102 -9.52 2.71 6.24
CA LEU A 102 -10.57 1.71 6.02
C LEU A 102 -10.39 0.98 4.69
N ILE A 103 -10.01 1.71 3.66
CA ILE A 103 -9.71 1.15 2.35
C ILE A 103 -8.46 0.26 2.40
N GLY A 104 -7.40 0.71 3.06
CA GLY A 104 -6.19 -0.08 3.28
C GLY A 104 -6.49 -1.39 4.02
N PHE A 105 -7.31 -1.32 5.06
CA PHE A 105 -7.81 -2.48 5.79
C PHE A 105 -8.57 -3.46 4.88
N ALA A 106 -9.55 -2.96 4.12
CA ALA A 106 -10.37 -3.77 3.23
C ALA A 106 -9.52 -4.44 2.13
N MET A 107 -8.59 -3.70 1.52
CA MET A 107 -7.70 -4.25 0.49
C MET A 107 -6.76 -5.33 1.06
N ALA A 108 -6.20 -5.12 2.26
CA ALA A 108 -5.36 -6.10 2.92
C ALA A 108 -6.13 -7.39 3.27
N LEU A 109 -7.37 -7.25 3.76
CA LEU A 109 -8.26 -8.40 4.01
C LEU A 109 -8.55 -9.18 2.73
N VAL A 110 -9.03 -8.50 1.68
CA VAL A 110 -9.39 -9.15 0.41
C VAL A 110 -8.18 -9.87 -0.19
N SER A 111 -7.01 -9.26 -0.17
CA SER A 111 -5.77 -9.86 -0.67
C SER A 111 -5.43 -11.17 0.05
N ARG A 112 -5.57 -11.20 1.38
CA ARG A 112 -5.28 -12.40 2.18
C ARG A 112 -6.31 -13.50 2.02
N VAL A 113 -7.60 -13.13 1.99
CA VAL A 113 -8.68 -14.09 1.72
C VAL A 113 -8.47 -14.75 0.36
N TYR A 114 -8.17 -13.94 -0.67
CA TYR A 114 -7.89 -14.46 -2.00
C TYR A 114 -6.65 -15.34 -2.05
N THR A 115 -5.59 -14.97 -1.32
CA THR A 115 -4.38 -15.81 -1.21
C THR A 115 -4.72 -17.19 -0.65
N ILE A 116 -5.54 -17.27 0.40
CA ILE A 116 -5.98 -18.56 0.97
C ILE A 116 -6.79 -19.37 -0.04
N ILE A 117 -7.71 -18.73 -0.77
CA ILE A 117 -8.48 -19.40 -1.83
C ILE A 117 -7.54 -20.00 -2.89
N LEU A 118 -6.48 -19.28 -3.28
CA LEU A 118 -5.51 -19.77 -4.25
C LEU A 118 -4.63 -20.90 -3.69
N THR A 119 -4.23 -20.82 -2.44
CA THR A 119 -3.34 -21.81 -1.81
C THR A 119 -4.06 -23.12 -1.49
N VAL A 120 -5.27 -23.05 -0.93
CA VAL A 120 -5.98 -24.21 -0.38
C VAL A 120 -7.11 -24.68 -1.32
N GLY A 121 -7.57 -23.82 -2.23
CA GLY A 121 -8.71 -24.10 -3.10
C GLY A 121 -10.06 -23.92 -2.41
N PHE A 122 -11.14 -23.88 -3.19
CA PHE A 122 -12.50 -23.61 -2.69
C PHE A 122 -13.03 -24.70 -1.74
N LYS A 123 -12.62 -25.95 -1.93
CA LYS A 123 -13.17 -27.10 -1.18
C LYS A 123 -12.81 -27.06 0.30
N ASP A 124 -11.59 -26.64 0.62
CA ASP A 124 -11.07 -26.59 2.00
C ASP A 124 -11.00 -25.16 2.56
N PHE A 125 -11.57 -24.19 1.83
CA PHE A 125 -11.52 -22.76 2.17
C PHE A 125 -12.06 -22.47 3.57
N PHE A 126 -13.27 -22.95 3.92
CA PHE A 126 -13.88 -22.63 5.23
C PHE A 126 -13.05 -23.15 6.41
N ARG A 127 -12.42 -24.32 6.25
CA ARG A 127 -11.56 -24.91 7.27
C ARG A 127 -10.27 -24.10 7.43
N ALA A 128 -9.61 -23.75 6.32
CA ALA A 128 -8.41 -22.92 6.35
C ALA A 128 -8.71 -21.50 6.86
N PHE A 129 -9.81 -20.90 6.41
CA PHE A 129 -10.24 -19.58 6.85
C PHE A 129 -10.50 -19.56 8.36
N GLY A 130 -11.18 -20.57 8.92
CA GLY A 130 -11.38 -20.69 10.36
C GLY A 130 -10.07 -20.79 11.15
N MET A 131 -9.05 -21.47 10.61
CA MET A 131 -7.73 -21.58 11.23
C MET A 131 -6.93 -20.28 11.19
N PHE A 132 -7.06 -19.50 10.11
CA PHE A 132 -6.25 -18.29 9.88
C PHE A 132 -6.99 -16.97 10.10
N ILE A 133 -8.27 -16.98 10.50
CA ILE A 133 -9.08 -15.75 10.57
C ILE A 133 -8.47 -14.70 11.50
N ALA A 134 -7.94 -15.13 12.65
CA ALA A 134 -7.27 -14.23 13.58
C ALA A 134 -6.06 -13.57 12.90
N ASP A 135 -5.20 -14.37 12.25
CA ASP A 135 -4.00 -13.87 11.58
C ASP A 135 -4.32 -12.92 10.42
N ILE A 136 -5.36 -13.23 9.65
CA ILE A 136 -5.83 -12.39 8.55
C ILE A 136 -6.29 -11.03 9.08
N VAL A 137 -7.14 -11.03 10.11
CA VAL A 137 -7.72 -9.81 10.68
C VAL A 137 -6.65 -8.99 11.39
N PHE A 138 -5.82 -9.60 12.23
CA PHE A 138 -4.76 -8.89 12.95
C PHE A 138 -3.74 -8.27 12.01
N SER A 139 -3.35 -8.96 10.94
CA SER A 139 -2.46 -8.36 9.95
C SER A 139 -3.10 -7.26 9.12
N ALA A 140 -4.38 -7.39 8.76
CA ALA A 140 -5.08 -6.33 8.05
C ALA A 140 -5.21 -5.09 8.94
N LEU A 141 -5.53 -5.28 10.23
CA LEU A 141 -5.51 -4.21 11.23
C LEU A 141 -4.13 -3.59 11.37
N TYR A 142 -3.08 -4.41 11.46
CA TYR A 142 -1.72 -3.92 11.58
C TYR A 142 -1.31 -3.07 10.37
N THR A 143 -1.65 -3.54 9.16
CA THR A 143 -1.45 -2.78 7.92
C THR A 143 -2.22 -1.45 7.95
N ALA A 144 -3.48 -1.46 8.38
CA ALA A 144 -4.31 -0.27 8.46
C ALA A 144 -3.76 0.76 9.47
N VAL A 145 -3.25 0.30 10.61
CA VAL A 145 -2.59 1.16 11.62
C VAL A 145 -1.34 1.81 11.02
N ILE A 146 -0.51 1.07 10.29
CA ILE A 146 0.67 1.65 9.63
C ILE A 146 0.26 2.69 8.58
N ILE A 147 -0.77 2.40 7.78
CA ILE A 147 -1.33 3.36 6.82
C ILE A 147 -1.83 4.62 7.54
N MET A 148 -2.50 4.47 8.68
CA MET A 148 -2.98 5.59 9.50
C MET A 148 -1.83 6.47 9.96
N VAL A 149 -0.78 5.86 10.51
CA VAL A 149 0.39 6.59 11.01
C VAL A 149 1.07 7.34 9.88
N ILE A 150 1.36 6.68 8.76
CA ILE A 150 2.04 7.30 7.62
C ILE A 150 1.22 8.45 7.04
N THR A 151 -0.07 8.23 6.78
CA THR A 151 -0.95 9.26 6.22
C THR A 151 -1.09 10.46 7.16
N THR A 152 -1.19 10.22 8.48
CA THR A 152 -1.23 11.29 9.50
C THR A 152 0.08 12.09 9.52
N VAL A 153 1.23 11.42 9.50
CA VAL A 153 2.53 12.09 9.46
C VAL A 153 2.69 12.92 8.18
N MET A 154 2.32 12.36 7.03
CA MET A 154 2.35 13.08 5.75
C MET A 154 1.42 14.31 5.76
N PHE A 155 0.23 14.18 6.34
CA PHE A 155 -0.70 15.29 6.51
C PHE A 155 -0.14 16.40 7.41
N LEU A 156 0.46 16.04 8.55
CA LEU A 156 1.09 17.00 9.47
C LEU A 156 2.24 17.75 8.79
N ILE A 157 3.10 17.01 8.06
CA ILE A 157 4.20 17.57 7.27
C ILE A 157 3.62 18.56 6.24
N TYR A 158 2.67 18.12 5.41
CA TYR A 158 2.07 18.96 4.38
C TYR A 158 1.42 20.23 4.94
N ASN A 159 0.67 20.13 6.03
CA ASN A 159 0.04 21.28 6.68
C ASN A 159 1.08 22.24 7.29
N SER A 160 2.17 21.72 7.87
CA SER A 160 3.25 22.54 8.42
C SER A 160 3.98 23.35 7.34
N TYR A 161 4.33 22.71 6.20
CA TYR A 161 5.00 23.37 5.07
C TYR A 161 4.04 24.29 4.30
N GLY A 162 2.77 23.91 4.15
CA GLY A 162 1.73 24.72 3.52
C GLY A 162 1.43 26.01 4.29
N ARG A 163 1.36 25.95 5.63
CA ARG A 163 1.23 27.15 6.49
C ARG A 163 2.48 28.04 6.44
N ARG A 164 3.68 27.46 6.37
CA ARG A 164 4.95 28.20 6.27
C ARG A 164 5.07 28.94 4.94
N SER A 165 4.70 28.29 3.83
CA SER A 165 4.68 28.90 2.49
C SER A 165 3.65 30.04 2.39
N LYS A 166 2.42 29.84 2.89
CA LYS A 166 1.41 30.91 2.91
C LYS A 166 1.83 32.10 3.76
N ARG A 167 2.49 31.91 4.91
CA ARG A 167 3.03 33.01 5.72
C ARG A 167 4.14 33.80 5.01
N LEU A 168 4.99 33.15 4.23
CA LEU A 168 6.05 33.83 3.47
C LEU A 168 5.50 34.62 2.27
N LEU A 169 4.45 34.11 1.62
CA LEU A 169 3.81 34.78 0.48
C LEU A 169 2.87 35.92 0.90
N TYR A 170 2.08 35.75 1.96
CA TYR A 170 1.15 36.78 2.43
C TYR A 170 1.73 37.72 3.49
N GLY A 171 2.79 37.32 4.20
CA GLY A 171 3.46 38.17 5.18
C GLY A 171 4.32 39.28 4.57
N LYS A 172 4.55 39.26 3.25
CA LYS A 172 5.28 40.31 2.53
C LYS A 172 4.39 41.48 2.10
N ASN A 173 3.08 41.29 2.01
CA ASN A 173 2.14 42.33 1.54
C ASN A 173 1.61 43.26 2.64
N ASN A 174 1.93 43.03 3.91
CA ASN A 174 1.45 43.84 5.04
C ASN A 174 2.54 44.73 5.68
N ARG A 175 3.59 45.07 4.93
CA ARG A 175 4.63 46.01 5.38
C ARG A 175 4.73 47.29 4.56
N ASP A 176 3.87 47.46 3.56
CA ASP A 176 3.88 48.63 2.66
C ASP A 176 2.56 49.42 2.69
N THR A 177 1.99 49.65 3.88
CA THR A 177 0.96 50.68 4.10
C THR A 177 1.21 51.38 5.43
#